data_AF-A0A7W0SKP6-F1
#
_entry.id   AF-A0A7W0SKP6-F1
#
_cell.length_a   1.000
_cell.length_b   1.000
_cell.length_c   1.000
_cell.angle_alpha   90.00
_cell.angle_beta   90.00
_cell.angle_gamma   90.00
#
_symmetry.space_group_name_H-M   'P 1'
#
loop_
_entity.id
_entity.type
_entity.pdbx_description
1 polymer ?
#
loop_
_entity_poly.entity_id
_entity_poly.type
_entity_poly.pdbx_seq_one_letter_code
_entity_poly.pdbx_strand_id
1 'polypeptide(L)' 'MSLSERTQVLLSPEQRRRLERLARHEGKSVGAVIREAIEKYTVESLGEQDDLAAVFALDLPVSEWADMKAEIMRAATP' A
#
# COMPACT_ATOMS: atom_id res chain seq x y z
N MET A 1 7.50 18.22 -6.63
CA MET A 1 7.38 17.38 -7.84
C MET A 1 6.38 18.02 -8.79
N SER A 2 6.68 18.08 -10.09
CA SER A 2 5.75 18.57 -11.12
C SER A 2 4.85 17.45 -11.61
N LEU A 3 3.55 17.71 -11.78
CA LEU A 3 2.59 16.76 -12.34
C LEU A 3 2.71 16.74 -13.88
N SER A 4 2.95 15.58 -14.49
CA SER A 4 3.10 15.44 -15.96
C SER A 4 1.90 14.75 -16.63
N GLU A 5 1.24 13.83 -15.94
CA GLU A 5 0.20 12.98 -16.52
C GLU A 5 -1.21 13.51 -16.27
N ARG A 6 -2.09 13.43 -17.29
CA ARG A 6 -3.52 13.78 -17.18
C ARG A 6 -4.37 12.53 -17.31
N THR A 7 -5.10 12.21 -16.25
CA THR A 7 -6.14 11.16 -16.24
C THR A 7 -7.53 11.81 -16.25
N GLN A 8 -8.42 11.34 -17.12
CA GLN A 8 -9.84 11.75 -17.13
C GLN A 8 -10.70 10.62 -16.56
N VAL A 9 -11.52 10.93 -15.57
CA VAL A 9 -12.44 9.98 -14.92
C VAL A 9 -13.80 10.64 -14.76
N LEU A 10 -14.86 9.92 -15.14
CA LEU A 10 -16.23 10.36 -14.89
C LEU A 10 -16.65 9.98 -13.47
N LEU A 11 -17.18 10.95 -12.75
CA LEU A 11 -17.68 10.78 -11.39
C LEU A 11 -19.19 10.93 -11.38
N SER A 12 -19.86 10.23 -10.46
CA SER A 12 -21.25 10.54 -10.18
C SER A 12 -21.38 11.98 -9.64
N PRO A 13 -22.53 12.64 -9.85
CA PRO A 13 -22.75 13.98 -9.31
C PRO A 13 -22.55 14.05 -7.78
N GLU A 14 -22.88 12.97 -7.07
CA GLU A 14 -22.71 12.90 -5.63
C GLU A 14 -21.23 12.79 -5.22
N GLN A 15 -20.45 11.95 -5.90
CA GLN A 15 -19.00 11.83 -5.66
C GLN A 15 -18.32 13.17 -5.88
N ARG A 16 -18.68 13.88 -6.97
CA ARG A 16 -18.15 15.21 -7.25
C ARG A 16 -18.47 16.21 -6.14
N ARG A 17 -19.73 16.25 -5.68
CA ARG A 17 -20.14 17.14 -4.57
C ARG A 17 -19.41 16.82 -3.27
N ARG A 18 -19.18 15.54 -2.96
CA ARG A 18 -18.42 15.13 -1.76
C ARG A 18 -16.98 15.63 -1.82
N LEU A 19 -16.30 15.46 -2.96
CA LEU A 19 -14.93 15.95 -3.17
C LEU A 19 -14.84 17.48 -3.06
N GLU A 20 -15.78 18.22 -3.63
CA GLU A 20 -15.81 19.68 -3.55
C GLU A 20 -16.01 20.19 -2.12
N ARG A 21 -16.89 19.55 -1.34
CA ARG A 21 -17.06 19.88 0.08
C ARG A 21 -15.79 19.64 0.87
N LEU A 22 -15.14 18.49 0.66
CA LEU A 22 -13.90 18.15 1.35
C LEU A 22 -12.76 19.11 0.98
N ALA A 23 -12.58 19.39 -0.31
CA ALA A 23 -11.61 20.34 -0.82
C ALA A 23 -11.81 21.73 -0.20
N ARG A 24 -13.06 22.21 -0.12
CA ARG A 24 -13.39 23.49 0.52
C ARG A 24 -13.09 23.47 2.03
N HIS A 25 -13.47 22.40 2.72
CA HIS A 25 -13.23 22.25 4.15
C HIS A 25 -11.72 22.27 4.49
N GLU A 26 -10.89 21.65 3.64
CA GLU A 26 -9.45 21.56 3.84
C GLU A 26 -8.65 22.72 3.21
N GLY A 27 -9.30 23.65 2.51
CA GLY A 27 -8.61 24.73 1.80
C GLY A 27 -7.74 24.24 0.64
N LYS A 28 -8.08 23.09 0.03
CA LYS A 28 -7.33 22.44 -1.05
C LYS A 28 -8.08 22.48 -2.37
N SER A 29 -7.37 22.19 -3.47
CA SER A 29 -8.03 21.91 -4.75
C SER A 29 -8.63 20.50 -4.77
N VAL A 30 -9.69 20.28 -5.54
CA VAL A 30 -10.26 18.94 -5.75
C VAL A 30 -9.21 17.97 -6.28
N GLY A 31 -8.31 18.41 -7.16
CA GLY A 31 -7.22 17.59 -7.66
C GLY A 31 -6.23 17.16 -6.57
N ALA A 32 -5.96 18.02 -5.57
CA ALA A 32 -5.11 17.66 -4.44
C ALA A 32 -5.78 16.59 -3.57
N VAL A 33 -7.07 16.73 -3.28
CA VAL A 33 -7.85 15.73 -2.55
C VAL A 33 -7.84 14.37 -3.27
N ILE A 34 -8.06 14.38 -4.59
CA ILE A 34 -8.01 13.15 -5.40
C ILE A 34 -6.63 12.50 -5.32
N ARG A 35 -5.55 13.28 -5.45
CA ARG A 35 -4.18 12.75 -5.38
C ARG A 35 -3.86 12.16 -4.01
N GLU A 36 -4.22 12.83 -2.93
CA GLU A 36 -4.02 12.31 -1.57
C GLU A 36 -4.81 11.00 -1.34
N ALA A 37 -6.05 10.92 -1.85
CA ALA A 37 -6.85 9.70 -1.76
C ALA A 37 -6.24 8.56 -2.58
N ILE A 38 -5.70 8.84 -3.78
CA ILE A 38 -4.97 7.86 -4.59
C ILE A 38 -3.75 7.37 -3.82
N GLU A 39 -2.89 8.28 -3.34
CA GLU A 39 -1.67 7.94 -2.60
C GLU A 39 -1.98 7.01 -1.42
N LYS A 40 -2.96 7.40 -0.60
CA LYS A 40 -3.39 6.61 0.55
C LYS A 40 -3.86 5.21 0.14
N TYR A 41 -4.72 5.13 -0.87
CA TYR A 41 -5.25 3.86 -1.34
C TYR A 41 -4.16 2.95 -1.95
N THR A 42 -3.25 3.53 -2.74
CA THR A 42 -2.19 2.75 -3.40
C THR A 42 -1.12 2.32 -2.41
N VAL A 43 -0.74 3.16 -1.45
CA VAL A 43 0.23 2.76 -0.42
C VAL A 43 -0.34 1.66 0.47
N GLU A 44 -1.61 1.79 0.91
CA GLU A 44 -2.26 0.75 1.71
C GLU A 44 -2.43 -0.56 0.93
N SER A 45 -2.83 -0.49 -0.35
CA SER A 45 -3.10 -1.69 -1.16
C SER A 45 -1.84 -2.37 -1.70
N LEU A 46 -0.80 -1.61 -2.04
CA LEU A 46 0.45 -2.14 -2.59
C LEU A 46 1.44 -2.50 -1.49
N GLY A 47 1.41 -1.84 -0.33
CA GLY A 47 2.28 -2.21 0.79
C GLY A 47 2.09 -3.66 1.24
N GLU A 48 0.84 -4.15 1.28
CA GLU A 48 0.56 -5.56 1.59
C GLU A 48 1.09 -6.54 0.53
N GLN A 49 1.13 -6.12 -0.75
CA GLN A 49 1.57 -6.99 -1.85
C GLN A 49 3.09 -6.94 -2.06
N ASP A 50 3.70 -5.77 -1.95
CA ASP A 50 5.15 -5.58 -2.09
C ASP A 50 5.90 -6.20 -0.92
N ASP A 51 5.39 -6.14 0.32
CA ASP A 51 6.00 -6.84 1.45
C ASP A 51 6.03 -8.35 1.22
N LEU A 52 4.94 -8.92 0.70
CA LEU A 52 4.86 -10.35 0.45
C LEU A 52 5.77 -10.77 -0.71
N ALA A 53 5.81 -9.99 -1.79
CA ALA A 53 6.72 -10.22 -2.91
C ALA A 53 8.19 -10.08 -2.48
N ALA A 54 8.52 -9.11 -1.62
CA ALA A 54 9.84 -8.96 -1.04
C ALA A 54 10.23 -10.17 -0.17
N VAL A 55 9.29 -10.70 0.64
CA VAL A 55 9.50 -11.92 1.44
C VAL A 55 9.75 -13.14 0.54
N PHE A 56 9.00 -13.30 -0.55
CA PHE A 56 9.23 -14.40 -1.49
C PHE A 56 10.49 -14.23 -2.35
N ALA A 57 10.93 -12.99 -2.58
CA ALA A 57 12.16 -12.68 -3.30
C ALA A 57 13.42 -12.85 -2.44
N LEU A 58 13.27 -12.92 -1.11
CA LEU A 58 14.36 -13.35 -0.23
C LEU A 58 14.61 -14.84 -0.49
N ASP A 59 15.64 -15.13 -1.29
CA ASP A 59 16.22 -16.48 -1.40
C ASP A 59 16.98 -16.79 -0.11
N LEU A 60 16.22 -16.98 0.97
CA LEU A 60 16.78 -17.39 2.25
C LEU A 60 17.19 -18.85 2.10
N PRO A 61 18.46 -19.21 2.39
CA PRO A 61 18.85 -20.59 2.48
C PRO A 61 18.17 -21.20 3.71
N VAL A 62 16.94 -21.68 3.52
CA VAL A 62 16.21 -22.46 4.50
C VAL A 62 16.65 -23.91 4.33
N SER A 63 17.27 -24.47 5.37
CA SER A 63 17.53 -25.90 5.46
C SER A 63 16.22 -26.69 5.42
N GLU A 64 16.31 -27.97 5.05
CA GLU A 64 15.17 -28.87 5.07
C GLU A 64 14.42 -28.79 6.41
N TRP A 65 13.10 -28.84 6.33
CA TRP A 65 12.21 -28.61 7.47
C TRP A 65 12.58 -29.46 8.71
N ALA A 66 13.03 -30.70 8.48
CA ALA A 66 13.44 -31.61 9.54
C ALA A 66 14.64 -31.07 10.35
N ASP A 67 15.61 -30.47 9.68
CA ASP A 67 16.84 -29.94 10.29
C ASP A 67 16.55 -28.64 11.05
N MET A 68 15.80 -27.73 10.43
CA MET A 68 15.40 -26.46 11.05
C MET A 68 14.56 -26.70 12.32
N LYS A 69 13.63 -27.66 12.27
CA LYS A 69 12.84 -28.04 13.44
C LYS A 69 13.72 -28.62 14.56
N ALA A 70 14.70 -29.46 14.22
CA ALA A 70 15.60 -30.04 15.21
C ALA A 70 16.47 -28.97 15.90
N GLU A 71 16.93 -27.95 15.17
CA GLU A 71 17.67 -26.82 15.73
C GLU A 71 16.82 -25.97 16.67
N ILE A 72 15.59 -25.61 16.25
CA ILE A 72 14.66 -24.84 17.09
C ILE A 72 14.37 -25.56 18.40
N MET A 73 14.09 -26.87 18.33
CA MET A 73 13.79 -27.67 19.52
C MET A 73 15.01 -27.82 20.44
N ARG A 74 16.23 -27.87 19.88
CA ARG A 74 17.47 -27.90 20.65
C ARG A 74 17.75 -26.57 21.35
N ALA A 75 17.50 -25.44 20.68
CA ALA A 75 17.65 -24.11 21.25
C ALA A 75 16.57 -23.77 22.29
N ALA A 76 15.38 -24.38 22.19
CA ALA A 76 14.28 -24.21 23.14
C ALA A 76 14.42 -25.05 24.43
N THR A 77 15.46 -25.90 24.53
CA THR A 77 15.73 -26.69 25.72
C THR A 77 16.87 -26.03 26.51
N PRO A 78 16.65 -25.54 27.74
CA PRO A 78 17.68 -24.89 28.56
C PRO A 78 18.75 -25.87 29.06
#